data_AF-A0AA95FJD0-F1
#
_entry.id   AF-A0AA95FJD0-F1
#
_cell.length_a   1.000
_cell.length_b   1.000
_cell.length_c   1.000
_cell.angle_alpha   90.00
_cell.angle_beta   90.00
_cell.angle_gamma   90.00
#
_symmetry.space_group_name_H-M   'P 1'
#
loop_
_entity.id
_entity.type
_entity.pdbx_description
1 polymer ?
#
loop_
_entity_poly.entity_id
_entity_poly.type
_entity_poly.pdbx_seq_one_letter_code
_entity_poly.pdbx_strand_id
1 'polypeptide(L)'
;MKKILIISSILLSSVSFAQGSLNIFNYSSYDLAMRVEAGNTTNCLPSVITSMNFPASTQDVINNFNDSLPYAAGWSVRLSTTGSPTNVTVPSGLLTTVSSLTRWQFCWYQTMDPVTGNTVYDTVDFNMGDTSAFPNCGWSSSTDIVGTVTKAIWFYIPSSNATYLIINPA
;
A
#
# COMPACT_ATOMS: atom_id res chain seq x y z
N MET A 1 -6.74 -24.09 35.74
CA MET A 1 -7.18 -24.40 34.35
C MET A 1 -7.96 -23.25 33.69
N LYS A 2 -8.86 -22.52 34.39
CA LYS A 2 -9.57 -21.35 33.82
C LYS A 2 -8.66 -20.18 33.36
N LYS A 3 -7.53 -19.95 34.04
CA LYS A 3 -6.60 -18.83 33.71
C LYS A 3 -5.79 -19.03 32.43
N ILE A 4 -5.50 -20.28 32.05
CA ILE A 4 -4.76 -20.59 30.81
C ILE A 4 -5.65 -20.38 29.59
N LEU A 5 -6.93 -20.76 29.69
CA LEU A 5 -7.92 -20.59 28.63
C LEU A 5 -8.11 -19.11 28.26
N ILE A 6 -8.11 -18.20 29.24
CA ILE A 6 -8.24 -16.75 29.01
C ILE A 6 -7.02 -16.20 28.26
N ILE A 7 -5.81 -16.62 28.64
CA ILE A 7 -4.57 -16.16 27.98
C ILE A 7 -4.50 -16.67 26.54
N SER A 8 -4.92 -17.91 26.27
CA SER A 8 -5.01 -18.46 24.91
C SER A 8 -6.04 -17.74 24.05
N SER A 9 -7.21 -17.35 24.60
CA SER A 9 -8.20 -16.56 23.85
C SER A 9 -7.76 -15.13 23.56
N ILE A 10 -6.90 -14.52 24.39
CA ILE A 10 -6.33 -13.19 24.14
C ILE A 10 -5.29 -13.28 23.01
N LEU A 11 -4.43 -14.32 23.00
CA LEU A 11 -3.47 -14.58 21.91
C LEU A 11 -4.13 -14.94 20.57
N LEU A 12 -5.30 -15.59 20.59
CA LEU A 12 -6.09 -15.89 19.39
C LEU A 12 -6.87 -14.68 18.85
N SER A 13 -7.08 -13.63 19.66
CA SER A 13 -7.70 -12.38 19.18
C SER A 13 -6.70 -11.46 18.46
N SER A 14 -5.40 -11.60 18.72
CA SER A 14 -4.34 -10.82 18.06
C SER A 14 -3.96 -11.27 16.64
N VAL A 15 -4.50 -12.40 16.15
CA VAL A 15 -4.19 -12.90 14.80
C VAL A 15 -5.14 -12.38 13.70
N SER A 16 -6.10 -11.52 14.03
CA SER A 16 -7.18 -11.15 13.07
C SER A 16 -7.05 -9.78 12.39
N PHE A 17 -6.02 -8.99 12.64
CA PHE A 17 -5.83 -7.73 11.91
C PHE A 17 -4.36 -7.47 11.57
N ALA A 18 -3.76 -8.37 10.81
CA ALA A 18 -2.58 -7.98 10.03
C ALA A 18 -3.01 -6.91 9.01
N GLN A 19 -2.18 -5.89 8.82
CA GLN A 19 -2.30 -5.00 7.66
C GLN A 19 -2.42 -5.83 6.39
N GLY A 20 -3.17 -5.33 5.41
CA GLY A 20 -3.17 -6.02 4.14
C GLY A 20 -1.82 -5.91 3.43
N SER A 21 -1.29 -7.00 2.89
CA SER A 21 -0.03 -6.96 2.15
C SER A 21 -0.21 -6.23 0.81
N LEU A 22 0.86 -5.59 0.34
CA LEU A 22 0.95 -5.08 -1.03
C LEU A 22 1.98 -5.90 -1.78
N ASN A 23 1.51 -6.62 -2.80
CA ASN A 23 2.32 -7.43 -3.70
C ASN A 23 2.52 -6.61 -4.97
N ILE A 24 3.76 -6.26 -5.26
CA ILE A 24 4.10 -5.40 -6.40
C ILE A 24 4.90 -6.23 -7.40
N PHE A 25 4.46 -6.21 -8.65
CA PHE A 25 5.09 -6.90 -9.77
C PHE A 25 5.39 -5.87 -10.85
N ASN A 26 6.64 -5.44 -10.97
CA ASN A 26 7.07 -4.58 -12.06
C ASN A 26 7.75 -5.41 -13.15
N TYR A 27 6.98 -5.79 -14.16
CA TYR A 27 7.47 -6.50 -15.35
C TYR A 27 7.96 -5.55 -16.45
N SER A 28 7.92 -4.23 -16.23
CA SER A 28 8.42 -3.25 -17.19
C SER A 28 9.95 -3.12 -17.12
N SER A 29 10.51 -2.47 -18.15
CA SER A 29 11.92 -2.08 -18.22
C SER A 29 12.22 -0.76 -17.51
N TYR A 30 11.28 -0.19 -16.76
CA TYR A 30 11.40 1.11 -16.11
C TYR A 30 11.37 0.98 -14.60
N ASP A 31 12.18 1.78 -13.92
CA ASP A 31 12.04 1.98 -12.48
C ASP A 31 10.77 2.79 -12.22
N LEU A 32 10.17 2.61 -11.05
CA LEU A 32 8.95 3.31 -10.66
C LEU A 32 9.24 4.21 -9.48
N ALA A 33 9.08 5.52 -9.65
CA ALA A 33 8.96 6.46 -8.55
C ALA A 33 7.50 6.50 -8.12
N MET A 34 7.18 5.92 -6.97
CA MET A 34 5.82 5.63 -6.55
C MET A 34 5.42 6.43 -5.31
N ARG A 35 4.13 6.73 -5.20
CA ARG A 35 3.46 7.09 -3.96
C ARG A 35 2.32 6.12 -3.74
N VAL A 36 2.33 5.47 -2.58
CA VAL A 36 1.26 4.54 -2.19
C VAL A 36 0.65 4.99 -0.88
N GLU A 37 -0.64 4.74 -0.76
CA GLU A 37 -1.42 5.09 0.40
C GLU A 37 -2.30 3.93 0.83
N ALA A 38 -2.35 3.74 2.14
CA ALA A 38 -3.33 2.89 2.82
C ALA A 38 -4.18 3.74 3.75
N GLY A 39 -5.47 3.45 3.84
CA GLY A 39 -6.40 4.18 4.70
C GLY A 39 -7.46 3.26 5.30
N ASN A 40 -8.20 3.81 6.27
CA ASN A 40 -9.29 3.07 6.88
C ASN A 40 -10.44 2.87 5.87
N THR A 41 -10.98 1.67 5.86
CA THR A 41 -12.07 1.24 4.97
C THR A 41 -13.39 1.98 5.18
N THR A 42 -13.61 2.55 6.37
CA THR A 42 -14.90 3.15 6.75
C THR A 42 -14.95 4.66 6.51
N ASN A 43 -13.85 5.36 6.79
CA ASN A 43 -13.76 6.83 6.79
C ASN A 43 -12.42 7.37 6.28
N CYS A 44 -11.60 6.52 5.66
CA CYS A 44 -10.30 6.85 5.05
C CYS A 44 -9.22 7.30 6.05
N LEU A 45 -9.49 7.25 7.36
CA LEU A 45 -8.57 7.66 8.41
C LEU A 45 -8.53 6.62 9.57
N PRO A 46 -7.36 6.26 10.10
CA PRO A 46 -6.06 6.82 9.78
C PRO A 46 -5.63 6.49 8.35
N SER A 47 -4.83 7.38 7.74
CA SER A 47 -4.17 7.12 6.46
C SER A 47 -2.66 7.16 6.61
N VAL A 48 -1.99 6.36 5.79
CA VAL A 48 -0.57 6.07 5.87
C VAL A 48 -0.03 6.13 4.46
N ILE A 49 0.85 7.10 4.21
CA ILE A 49 1.32 7.45 2.88
C ILE A 49 2.85 7.33 2.87
N THR A 50 3.41 6.76 1.81
CA THR A 50 4.85 6.82 1.56
C THR A 50 5.14 7.05 0.10
N SER A 51 6.36 7.54 -0.15
CA SER A 51 6.98 7.50 -1.45
C SER A 51 8.03 6.39 -1.46
N MET A 52 8.08 5.62 -2.54
CA MET A 52 9.01 4.51 -2.69
C MET A 52 9.55 4.43 -4.11
N ASN A 53 10.78 3.98 -4.26
CA ASN A 53 11.35 3.65 -5.57
C ASN A 53 11.31 2.14 -5.74
N PHE A 54 10.64 1.66 -6.77
CA PHE A 54 10.49 0.24 -7.05
C PHE A 54 11.19 -0.12 -8.37
N PRO A 55 12.24 -0.96 -8.35
CA PRO A 55 13.07 -1.17 -9.54
C PRO A 55 12.36 -1.89 -10.68
N ALA A 56 12.88 -1.71 -11.89
CA ALA A 56 12.52 -2.46 -13.09
C ALA A 56 12.65 -3.97 -12.87
N SER A 57 11.81 -4.76 -13.55
CA SER A 57 11.88 -6.23 -13.55
C SER A 57 11.91 -6.89 -12.15
N THR A 58 11.28 -6.26 -11.16
CA THR A 58 11.31 -6.67 -9.75
C THR A 58 9.93 -7.11 -9.27
N GLN A 59 9.90 -8.07 -8.36
CA GLN A 59 8.69 -8.58 -7.72
C GLN A 59 8.94 -8.67 -6.21
N ASP A 60 8.08 -8.05 -5.41
CA ASP A 60 8.24 -8.10 -3.96
C ASP A 60 6.91 -7.87 -3.22
N VAL A 61 6.94 -8.12 -1.91
CA VAL A 61 5.80 -8.02 -1.01
C VAL A 61 6.13 -7.13 0.18
N ILE A 62 5.35 -6.07 0.36
CA ILE A 62 5.33 -5.28 1.59
C ILE A 62 4.28 -5.90 2.51
N ASN A 63 4.74 -6.70 3.48
CA ASN A 63 3.85 -7.40 4.41
C ASN A 63 3.14 -6.44 5.38
N ASN A 64 3.85 -5.38 5.78
CA ASN A 64 3.33 -4.31 6.63
C ASN A 64 4.20 -3.06 6.48
N PHE A 65 3.75 -1.92 7.03
CA PHE A 65 4.48 -0.64 6.92
C PHE A 65 5.89 -0.67 7.56
N ASN A 66 6.13 -1.50 8.59
CA ASN A 66 7.46 -1.65 9.19
C ASN A 66 8.38 -2.60 8.41
N ASP A 67 7.85 -3.24 7.36
CA ASP A 67 8.54 -4.18 6.48
C ASP A 67 8.55 -3.64 5.04
N SER A 68 8.87 -2.35 4.90
CA SER A 68 8.85 -1.63 3.61
C SER A 68 10.24 -1.32 3.05
N LEU A 69 11.30 -1.68 3.76
CA LEU A 69 12.67 -1.57 3.24
C LEU A 69 12.92 -2.67 2.18
N PRO A 70 13.73 -2.41 1.14
CA PRO A 70 14.52 -1.19 0.91
C PRO A 70 13.74 -0.05 0.24
N TYR A 71 12.48 -0.25 -0.11
CA TYR A 71 11.73 0.66 -0.99
C TYR A 71 11.26 1.95 -0.30
N ALA A 72 10.90 1.87 0.98
CA ALA A 72 10.47 3.00 1.80
C ALA A 72 11.04 2.92 3.22
N ALA A 73 11.77 3.97 3.62
CA ALA A 73 12.35 4.09 4.96
C ALA A 73 11.49 4.91 5.94
N GLY A 74 10.42 5.54 5.45
CA GLY A 74 9.55 6.38 6.26
C GLY A 74 8.15 6.51 5.69
N TRP A 75 7.24 6.93 6.54
CA TRP A 75 5.81 7.01 6.27
C TRP A 75 5.26 8.29 6.87
N SER A 76 4.22 8.84 6.27
CA SER A 76 3.44 9.93 6.82
C SER A 76 2.09 9.39 7.29
N VAL A 77 1.78 9.53 8.57
CA VAL A 77 0.56 9.00 9.19
C VAL A 77 -0.37 10.15 9.54
N ARG A 78 -1.57 10.16 8.97
CA ARG A 78 -2.62 11.13 9.28
C ARG A 78 -3.72 10.45 10.08
N LEU A 79 -3.98 10.91 11.29
CA LEU A 79 -4.96 10.30 12.20
C LEU A 79 -6.34 10.98 12.17
N SER A 80 -6.43 12.20 11.64
CA SER A 80 -7.68 12.97 11.58
C SER A 80 -7.74 13.88 10.35
N THR A 81 -8.95 14.31 9.98
CA THR A 81 -9.18 15.17 8.82
C THR A 81 -8.54 16.55 8.97
N THR A 82 -8.44 17.08 10.18
CA THR A 82 -7.85 18.40 10.46
C THR A 82 -6.42 18.33 11.00
N GLY A 83 -5.95 17.14 11.37
CA GLY A 83 -4.60 16.93 11.88
C GLY A 83 -3.56 16.94 10.77
N SER A 84 -2.40 17.51 11.09
CA SER A 84 -1.20 17.41 10.25
C SER A 84 -0.71 15.95 10.20
N PRO A 85 -0.27 15.46 9.04
CA PRO A 85 0.42 14.17 8.95
C PRO A 85 1.69 14.15 9.81
N THR A 86 1.90 13.05 10.53
CA THR A 86 3.09 12.79 11.33
C THR A 86 4.04 11.90 10.54
N ASN A 87 5.24 12.40 10.26
CA ASN A 87 6.27 11.58 9.62
C ASN A 87 6.91 10.64 10.66
N VAL A 88 7.05 9.38 10.28
CA VAL A 88 7.64 8.32 11.10
C VAL A 88 8.61 7.50 10.26
N THR A 89 9.72 7.10 10.86
CA THR A 89 10.70 6.21 10.22
C THR A 89 10.36 4.76 10.50
N VAL A 90 10.79 3.86 9.61
CA VAL A 90 10.71 2.42 9.83
C VAL A 90 11.91 1.97 10.69
N PRO A 91 11.71 1.18 11.77
CA PRO A 91 10.44 0.74 12.33
C PRO A 91 9.81 1.77 13.30
N SER A 92 8.49 1.73 13.44
CA SER A 92 7.70 2.61 14.30
C SER A 92 6.52 1.88 14.97
N GLY A 93 6.33 2.13 16.26
CA GLY A 93 5.17 1.65 17.01
C GLY A 93 3.85 2.28 16.54
N LEU A 94 3.88 3.50 15.99
CA LEU A 94 2.69 4.13 15.40
C LEU A 94 2.24 3.34 14.17
N LEU A 95 3.19 2.93 13.32
CA LEU A 95 2.89 2.11 12.14
C LEU A 95 2.26 0.78 12.52
N THR A 96 2.80 0.09 13.52
CA THR A 96 2.19 -1.14 14.07
C THR A 96 0.75 -0.92 14.53
N THR A 97 0.47 0.24 15.13
CA THR A 97 -0.86 0.55 15.67
C THR A 97 -1.89 0.84 14.58
N VAL A 98 -1.49 1.50 13.48
CA VAL A 98 -2.41 1.85 12.38
C VAL A 98 -2.51 0.77 11.30
N SER A 99 -1.52 -0.13 11.21
CA SER A 99 -1.46 -1.25 10.26
C SER A 99 -2.75 -2.08 10.20
N SER A 100 -3.28 -2.49 11.34
CA SER A 100 -4.52 -3.29 11.42
C SER A 100 -5.76 -2.56 10.90
N LEU A 101 -5.78 -1.23 11.03
CA LEU A 101 -6.91 -0.35 10.74
C LEU A 101 -6.96 0.13 9.29
N THR A 102 -5.91 -0.13 8.52
CA THR A 102 -5.71 0.47 7.20
C THR A 102 -5.51 -0.58 6.12
N ARG A 103 -5.89 -0.23 4.89
CA ARG A 103 -5.79 -1.08 3.70
C ARG A 103 -5.34 -0.21 2.53
N TRP A 104 -4.55 -0.78 1.63
CA TRP A 104 -4.09 -0.09 0.43
C TRP A 104 -5.29 0.41 -0.36
N GLN A 105 -5.17 1.66 -0.81
CA GLN A 105 -6.31 2.39 -1.32
C GLN A 105 -5.95 3.29 -2.52
N PHE A 106 -4.66 3.62 -2.70
CA PHE A 106 -4.22 4.48 -3.80
C PHE A 106 -2.77 4.19 -4.22
N CYS A 107 -2.51 4.31 -5.51
CA CYS A 107 -1.18 4.32 -6.11
C CYS A 107 -1.06 5.48 -7.09
N TRP A 108 0.08 6.16 -7.03
CA TRP A 108 0.59 6.99 -8.11
C TRP A 108 2.00 6.53 -8.45
N TYR A 109 2.37 6.54 -9.72
CA TYR A 109 3.74 6.28 -10.12
C TYR A 109 4.17 7.10 -11.33
N GLN A 110 5.49 7.26 -11.44
CA GLN A 110 6.18 7.73 -12.63
C GLN A 110 7.19 6.70 -13.11
N THR A 111 7.26 6.51 -14.43
CA THR A 111 8.30 5.67 -15.03
C THR A 111 9.60 6.45 -15.12
N MET A 112 10.65 5.85 -14.59
CA MET A 112 12.00 6.39 -14.54
C MET A 112 12.92 5.50 -15.39
N ASP A 113 13.85 6.13 -16.11
CA ASP A 113 14.90 5.41 -16.82
C ASP A 113 15.83 4.78 -15.77
N PRO A 114 16.00 3.45 -15.75
CA PRO A 114 16.81 2.77 -14.74
C PRO A 114 18.30 3.14 -14.82
N VAL A 115 18.77 3.70 -15.95
CA VAL A 115 20.16 4.12 -16.13
C VAL A 115 20.35 5.58 -15.68
N THR A 116 19.46 6.48 -16.12
CA THR A 116 19.65 7.92 -15.88
C THR A 116 18.91 8.45 -14.65
N GLY A 117 17.92 7.71 -14.14
CA GLY A 117 17.06 8.14 -13.04
C GLY A 117 16.13 9.31 -13.39
N ASN A 118 15.96 9.63 -14.68
CA ASN A 118 15.05 10.68 -15.14
C ASN A 118 13.66 10.13 -15.43
N THR A 119 12.63 10.95 -15.21
CA THR A 119 11.27 10.63 -15.65
C THR A 119 11.25 10.57 -17.18
N VAL A 120 10.67 9.50 -17.71
CA VAL A 120 10.74 9.23 -19.16
C VAL A 120 9.42 9.48 -19.86
N TYR A 121 8.32 8.93 -19.33
CA TYR A 121 7.06 8.88 -20.07
C TYR A 121 5.83 9.04 -19.17
N ASP A 122 5.56 8.04 -18.34
CA ASP A 122 4.27 7.90 -17.68
C ASP A 122 4.23 8.64 -16.34
N THR A 123 3.09 9.29 -16.08
CA THR A 123 2.67 9.77 -14.76
C THR A 123 1.24 9.33 -14.58
N VAL A 124 1.02 8.38 -13.66
CA VAL A 124 -0.25 7.66 -13.55
C VAL A 124 -0.68 7.63 -12.09
N ASP A 125 -1.93 8.01 -11.81
CA ASP A 125 -2.61 7.78 -10.53
C ASP A 125 -3.89 6.97 -10.70
N PHE A 126 -4.14 6.10 -9.73
CA PHE A 126 -5.37 5.35 -9.63
C PHE A 126 -5.62 4.87 -8.20
N ASN A 127 -6.89 4.63 -7.93
CA ASN A 127 -7.31 4.10 -6.65
C ASN A 127 -7.20 2.58 -6.68
N MET A 128 -6.62 2.03 -5.62
CA MET A 128 -6.46 0.60 -5.39
C MET A 128 -7.37 0.17 -4.25
N GLY A 129 -8.69 0.19 -4.44
CA GLY A 129 -9.63 -0.17 -3.38
C GLY A 129 -10.90 -0.80 -3.92
N ASP A 130 -11.27 -1.95 -3.35
CA ASP A 130 -12.58 -2.56 -3.59
C ASP A 130 -13.67 -1.61 -3.07
N THR A 131 -14.49 -1.06 -3.96
CA THR A 131 -15.56 -0.10 -3.57
C THR A 131 -16.52 -0.63 -2.50
N SER A 132 -16.66 -1.95 -2.35
CA SER A 132 -17.43 -2.56 -1.25
C SER A 132 -16.70 -2.51 0.09
N ALA A 133 -15.36 -2.51 0.07
CA ALA A 133 -14.51 -2.36 1.23
C ALA A 133 -14.15 -0.89 1.52
N PHE A 134 -14.29 0.04 0.57
CA PHE A 134 -13.96 1.47 0.74
C PHE A 134 -15.10 2.42 0.30
N PRO A 135 -16.35 2.20 0.75
CA PRO A 135 -17.52 2.86 0.17
C PRO A 135 -17.53 4.38 0.32
N ASN A 136 -16.87 4.92 1.35
CA ASN A 136 -16.92 6.35 1.68
C ASN A 136 -15.67 7.13 1.28
N CYS A 137 -14.70 6.48 0.60
CA CYS A 137 -13.45 7.15 0.23
C CYS A 137 -13.48 7.89 -1.11
N GLY A 138 -14.62 7.88 -1.82
CA GLY A 138 -14.93 8.88 -2.85
C GLY A 138 -14.20 8.72 -4.19
N TRP A 139 -13.90 7.49 -4.60
CA TRP A 139 -12.91 7.22 -5.64
C TRP A 139 -13.42 6.38 -6.81
N SER A 140 -13.00 6.78 -8.03
CA SER A 140 -13.28 6.05 -9.27
C SER A 140 -12.37 4.82 -9.40
N SER A 141 -12.95 3.70 -9.87
CA SER A 141 -12.43 2.35 -9.72
C SER A 141 -12.02 1.71 -11.04
N SER A 142 -11.05 2.29 -11.77
CA SER A 142 -10.43 1.55 -12.88
C SER A 142 -9.41 0.57 -12.32
N THR A 143 -9.57 -0.72 -12.63
CA THR A 143 -8.62 -1.78 -12.30
C THR A 143 -7.57 -2.00 -13.39
N ASP A 144 -7.76 -1.37 -14.55
CA ASP A 144 -6.88 -1.44 -15.72
C ASP A 144 -6.56 0.01 -16.15
N ILE A 145 -5.29 0.38 -16.13
CA ILE A 145 -4.82 1.73 -16.42
C ILE A 145 -3.70 1.64 -17.44
N VAL A 146 -3.93 2.21 -18.63
CA VAL A 146 -3.00 2.16 -19.75
C VAL A 146 -2.28 3.50 -19.86
N GLY A 147 -0.96 3.48 -19.66
CA GLY A 147 -0.05 4.57 -19.94
C GLY A 147 0.54 4.48 -21.35
N THR A 148 1.59 5.24 -21.60
CA THR A 148 2.31 5.28 -22.88
C THR A 148 3.24 4.08 -23.04
N VAL A 149 3.95 3.71 -21.97
CA VAL A 149 4.95 2.63 -21.98
C VAL A 149 4.69 1.56 -20.94
N THR A 150 3.78 1.82 -20.01
CA THR A 150 3.33 0.86 -19.00
C THR A 150 1.82 0.69 -18.97
N LYS A 151 1.39 -0.47 -18.51
CA LYS A 151 0.00 -0.77 -18.16
C LYS A 151 -0.05 -1.29 -16.72
N ALA A 152 -0.85 -0.63 -15.88
CA ALA A 152 -1.10 -1.05 -14.51
C ALA A 152 -2.40 -1.83 -14.39
N ILE A 153 -2.34 -2.96 -13.70
CA ILE A 153 -3.49 -3.75 -13.29
C ILE A 153 -3.42 -3.91 -11.78
N TRP A 154 -4.55 -3.76 -11.09
CA TRP A 154 -4.61 -4.07 -9.68
C TRP A 154 -5.89 -4.81 -9.29
N PHE A 155 -5.82 -5.58 -8.21
CA PHE A 155 -6.97 -6.22 -7.59
C PHE A 155 -6.73 -6.48 -6.11
N TYR A 156 -7.81 -6.70 -5.37
CA TYR A 156 -7.81 -7.01 -3.94
C TYR A 156 -8.37 -8.41 -3.69
N ILE A 157 -7.73 -9.17 -2.82
CA ILE A 157 -8.18 -10.49 -2.36
C ILE A 157 -8.64 -10.36 -0.90
N PRO A 158 -9.96 -10.37 -0.62
CA PRO A 158 -10.48 -10.22 0.74
C PRO A 158 -10.06 -11.32 1.71
N SER A 159 -9.99 -12.57 1.24
CA SER A 159 -9.69 -13.74 2.08
C SER A 159 -8.29 -13.74 2.67
N SER A 160 -7.33 -13.14 1.96
CA SER A 160 -5.95 -12.98 2.41
C SER A 160 -5.62 -11.54 2.81
N ASN A 161 -6.60 -10.64 2.71
CA ASN A 161 -6.40 -9.21 2.90
C ASN A 161 -5.19 -8.69 2.09
N ALA A 162 -5.12 -9.00 0.79
CA ALA A 162 -3.93 -8.70 -0.01
C ALA A 162 -4.28 -7.85 -1.23
N THR A 163 -3.46 -6.84 -1.51
CA THR A 163 -3.54 -6.03 -2.73
C THR A 163 -2.44 -6.47 -3.67
N TYR A 164 -2.78 -6.65 -4.94
CA TYR A 164 -1.86 -6.99 -6.01
C TYR A 164 -1.81 -5.81 -6.98
N LEU A 165 -0.60 -5.32 -7.24
CA LEU A 165 -0.31 -4.29 -8.20
C LEU A 165 0.68 -4.83 -9.23
N ILE A 166 0.24 -4.91 -10.48
CA ILE A 166 0.99 -5.48 -11.59
C ILE A 166 1.22 -4.39 -12.62
N ILE A 167 2.48 -4.08 -12.91
CA ILE A 167 2.91 -3.15 -13.95
C ILE A 167 3.54 -3.95 -15.09
N ASN A 168 2.91 -3.91 -16.26
CA ASN A 168 3.41 -4.52 -17.49
C ASN A 168 3.91 -3.43 -18.45
N PRO A 169 4.72 -3.79 -19.46
CA PRO A 169 4.86 -2.98 -20.66
C PRO A 169 3.48 -2.73 -21.29
N ALA A 170 3.24 -1.52 -21.81
CA ALA A 170 2.04 -1.17 -22.57
C ALA A 170 2.00 -1.87 -23.94
#